data_AF-A0A925U4U7-F1
#
_entry.id   AF-A0A925U4U7-F1
#
_cell.length_a   1.000
_cell.length_b   1.000
_cell.length_c   1.000
_cell.angle_alpha   90.00
_cell.angle_beta   90.00
_cell.angle_gamma   90.00
#
_symmetry.space_group_name_H-M   'P 1'
#
loop_
_entity.id
_entity.type
_entity.pdbx_description
1 polymer ?
#
loop_
_entity_poly.entity_id
_entity_poly.type
_entity_poly.pdbx_seq_one_letter_code
_entity_poly.pdbx_strand_id
1 'polypeptide(L)'
;MTVDEFLDWAAERPGRHELVNGEVVSMAPERARHALIKAAVYTALNNAVKRAKLPCIVFPDGMTVKISDTTSYEPDAAVQCAIKVKLNKVTLDAPIIVAEVASPSTKRTDALFKLPDYFLVPSIQHYLIIDPDKRLVVHFQRAEADKPETRIVREGALRLDPPGLTLEFDELLPELPGDDDED
;
A
#
# COMPACT_ATOMS: atom_id res chain seq x y z
N MET A 1 8.11 1.73 22.75
CA MET A 1 9.03 2.16 21.68
C MET A 1 8.30 3.18 20.83
N THR A 2 8.90 4.33 20.55
CA THR A 2 8.37 5.28 19.57
C THR A 2 8.76 4.86 18.15
N VAL A 3 8.12 5.42 17.13
CA VAL A 3 8.48 5.18 15.72
C VAL A 3 9.92 5.62 15.45
N ASP A 4 10.36 6.74 16.02
CA ASP A 4 11.73 7.23 15.77
C ASP A 4 12.77 6.27 16.40
N GLU A 5 12.53 5.81 17.63
CA GLU A 5 13.36 4.77 18.28
C GLU A 5 13.35 3.45 17.49
N PHE A 6 12.20 3.09 16.94
CA PHE A 6 12.04 1.89 16.12
C PHE A 6 12.83 1.98 14.81
N LEU A 7 12.81 3.12 14.13
CA LEU A 7 13.55 3.31 12.89
C LEU A 7 15.07 3.20 13.11
N ASP A 8 15.58 3.79 14.19
CA ASP A 8 16.98 3.64 14.60
C ASP A 8 17.30 2.16 14.91
N TRP A 9 16.41 1.48 15.64
CA TRP A 9 16.56 0.06 15.97
C TRP A 9 16.54 -0.85 14.72
N ALA A 10 15.68 -0.54 13.74
CA ALA A 10 15.50 -1.32 12.52
C ALA A 10 16.66 -1.14 11.54
N ALA A 11 17.25 0.05 11.47
CA ALA A 11 18.38 0.35 10.57
C ALA A 11 19.61 -0.54 10.80
N GLU A 12 19.77 -1.09 12.01
CA GLU A 12 20.89 -1.95 12.40
C GLU A 12 20.58 -3.45 12.33
N ARG A 13 19.36 -3.84 11.91
CA ARG A 13 18.89 -5.23 12.00
C ARG A 13 18.44 -5.76 10.64
N PRO A 14 18.73 -7.04 10.34
CA PRO A 14 18.24 -7.66 9.12
C PRO A 14 16.72 -7.86 9.17
N GLY A 15 16.11 -7.91 7.98
CA GLY A 15 14.68 -8.15 7.80
C GLY A 15 13.85 -6.87 7.76
N ARG A 16 12.55 -7.05 7.49
CA ARG A 16 11.55 -5.98 7.44
C ARG A 16 10.64 -6.09 8.66
N HIS A 17 10.33 -4.96 9.25
CA HIS A 17 9.57 -4.88 10.49
C HIS A 17 8.58 -3.72 10.41
N GLU A 18 7.46 -3.87 11.11
CA GLU A 18 6.52 -2.79 11.40
C GLU A 18 6.52 -2.52 12.91
N LEU A 19 5.99 -1.36 13.31
CA LEU A 19 5.75 -1.04 14.71
C LEU A 19 4.25 -0.91 14.93
N VAL A 20 3.71 -1.65 15.89
CA VAL A 20 2.27 -1.62 16.19
C VAL A 20 2.11 -1.41 17.69
N ASN A 21 1.55 -0.26 18.07
CA ASN A 21 1.33 0.10 19.48
C ASN A 21 2.61 0.00 20.34
N GLY A 22 3.76 0.33 19.76
CA GLY A 22 5.06 0.31 20.42
C GLY A 22 5.73 -1.07 20.49
N GLU A 23 5.15 -2.08 19.84
CA GLU A 23 5.69 -3.43 19.71
C GLU A 23 6.19 -3.68 18.28
N VAL A 24 7.37 -4.30 18.17
CA VAL A 24 7.96 -4.64 16.87
C VAL A 24 7.31 -5.90 16.32
N VAL A 25 6.85 -5.84 15.07
CA VAL A 25 6.25 -6.96 14.35
C VAL A 25 7.12 -7.28 13.14
N SER A 26 7.69 -8.49 13.11
CA SER A 26 8.48 -8.93 11.95
C SER A 26 7.57 -9.34 10.79
N MET A 27 7.93 -8.88 9.58
CA MET A 27 7.23 -9.28 8.36
C MET A 27 7.72 -10.64 7.89
N ALA A 28 6.79 -11.52 7.52
CA ALA A 28 7.12 -12.82 6.95
C ALA A 28 7.72 -12.67 5.54
N PRO A 29 8.61 -13.58 5.11
CA PRO A 29 9.06 -13.63 3.72
C PRO A 29 7.88 -13.76 2.75
N GLU A 30 7.96 -13.05 1.63
CA GLU A 30 6.89 -13.01 0.63
C GLU A 30 6.93 -14.23 -0.29
N ARG A 31 5.75 -14.70 -0.71
CA ARG A 31 5.60 -15.71 -1.77
C ARG A 31 5.68 -15.05 -3.15
N ALA A 32 6.08 -15.79 -4.18
CA ALA A 32 6.22 -15.29 -5.55
C ALA A 32 4.95 -14.58 -6.07
N ARG A 33 3.77 -15.16 -5.82
CA ARG A 33 2.49 -14.55 -6.19
C ARG A 33 2.29 -13.15 -5.58
N HIS A 34 2.59 -12.97 -4.29
CA HIS A 34 2.53 -11.65 -3.63
C HIS A 34 3.50 -10.66 -4.27
N ALA A 35 4.75 -11.08 -4.48
CA ALA A 35 5.77 -10.24 -5.09
C ALA A 35 5.40 -9.79 -6.52
N LEU A 36 4.83 -10.69 -7.33
CA LEU A 36 4.40 -10.38 -8.70
C LEU A 36 3.20 -9.43 -8.72
N ILE A 37 2.20 -9.64 -7.87
CA ILE A 37 1.04 -8.73 -7.79
C ILE A 37 1.45 -7.35 -7.26
N LYS A 38 2.30 -7.28 -6.23
CA LYS A 38 2.86 -6.00 -5.76
C LYS A 38 3.59 -5.26 -6.88
N ALA A 39 4.40 -5.96 -7.66
CA ALA A 39 5.10 -5.38 -8.81
C ALA A 39 4.13 -4.86 -9.89
N ALA A 40 3.02 -5.59 -10.14
CA ALA A 40 1.95 -5.16 -11.03
C ALA A 40 1.27 -3.89 -10.51
N VAL A 41 0.89 -3.85 -9.23
CA VAL A 41 0.29 -2.68 -8.57
C VAL A 41 1.19 -1.45 -8.68
N TYR A 42 2.48 -1.59 -8.33
CA TYR A 42 3.47 -0.52 -8.50
C TYR A 42 3.54 -0.03 -9.95
N THR A 43 3.60 -0.95 -10.91
CA THR A 43 3.69 -0.65 -12.34
C THR A 43 2.44 0.09 -12.85
N ALA A 44 1.26 -0.37 -12.47
CA ALA A 44 -0.02 0.23 -12.81
C ALA A 44 -0.11 1.68 -12.30
N LEU A 45 0.22 1.90 -11.02
CA LEU A 45 0.27 3.24 -10.41
C LEU A 45 1.27 4.14 -11.13
N ASN A 46 2.49 3.65 -11.38
CA ASN A 46 3.55 4.42 -12.04
C ASN A 46 3.18 4.81 -13.47
N ASN A 47 2.57 3.87 -14.21
CA ASN A 47 2.07 4.14 -15.56
C ASN A 47 0.93 5.15 -15.54
N ALA A 48 -0.03 5.02 -14.62
CA ALA A 48 -1.12 5.97 -14.47
C ALA A 48 -0.62 7.39 -14.14
N VAL A 49 0.35 7.53 -13.23
CA VAL A 49 1.00 8.81 -12.91
C VAL A 49 1.65 9.44 -14.13
N LYS A 50 2.40 8.65 -14.91
CA LYS A 50 3.03 9.11 -16.16
C LYS A 50 2.01 9.52 -17.21
N ARG A 51 0.95 8.71 -17.42
CA ARG A 51 -0.14 8.99 -18.36
C ARG A 51 -0.85 10.31 -18.01
N ALA A 52 -1.14 10.51 -16.73
CA ALA A 52 -1.81 11.70 -16.21
C ALA A 52 -0.87 12.93 -16.08
N LYS A 53 0.45 12.75 -16.29
CA LYS A 53 1.48 13.79 -16.13
C LYS A 53 1.44 14.48 -14.77
N LEU A 54 1.12 13.71 -13.73
CA LEU A 54 1.01 14.24 -12.37
C LEU A 54 2.39 14.37 -11.73
N PRO A 55 2.63 15.39 -10.90
CA PRO A 55 3.87 15.56 -10.14
C PRO A 55 3.88 14.63 -8.92
N CYS A 56 3.72 13.33 -9.16
CA CYS A 56 3.68 12.30 -8.13
C CYS A 56 4.82 11.30 -8.32
N ILE A 57 5.22 10.67 -7.23
CA ILE A 57 6.22 9.60 -7.21
C ILE A 57 5.53 8.38 -6.60
N VAL A 58 5.71 7.24 -7.26
CA VAL A 58 5.26 5.94 -6.76
C VAL A 58 6.44 5.25 -6.09
N PHE A 59 6.22 4.74 -4.90
CA PHE A 59 7.19 3.97 -4.13
C PHE A 59 6.72 2.51 -4.09
N PRO A 60 7.63 1.54 -4.29
CA PRO A 60 7.35 0.16 -3.95
C PRO A 60 7.33 -0.01 -2.42
N ASP A 61 7.23 -1.24 -1.95
CA ASP A 61 7.52 -1.56 -0.55
C ASP A 61 8.96 -1.16 -0.15
N GLY A 62 9.21 -1.07 1.15
CA GLY A 62 10.46 -0.57 1.74
C GLY A 62 10.34 0.81 2.38
N MET A 63 9.22 1.50 2.18
CA MET A 63 8.99 2.84 2.71
C MET A 63 8.01 2.83 3.88
N THR A 64 8.41 3.44 5.01
CA THR A 64 7.58 3.52 6.22
C THR A 64 6.55 4.65 6.13
N VAL A 65 5.30 4.34 6.48
CA VAL A 65 4.24 5.31 6.77
C VAL A 65 4.06 5.40 8.28
N LYS A 66 4.37 6.56 8.87
CA LYS A 66 4.11 6.83 10.29
C LYS A 66 2.61 7.08 10.49
N ILE A 67 1.97 6.27 11.32
CA ILE A 67 0.55 6.39 11.66
C ILE A 67 0.37 7.26 12.91
N SER A 68 1.18 6.98 13.94
CA SER A 68 1.19 7.68 15.23
C SER A 68 2.61 7.68 15.80
N ASP A 69 2.79 8.15 17.04
CA ASP A 69 4.09 8.08 17.70
C ASP A 69 4.54 6.66 18.02
N THR A 70 3.65 5.68 18.03
CA THR A 70 3.93 4.28 18.40
C THR A 70 3.51 3.27 17.34
N THR A 71 3.00 3.72 16.19
CA THR A 71 2.54 2.84 15.11
C THR A 71 3.07 3.33 13.76
N SER A 72 3.65 2.41 12.99
CA SER A 72 4.10 2.65 11.62
C SER A 72 4.02 1.37 10.80
N TYR A 73 3.59 1.52 9.54
CA TYR A 73 3.42 0.41 8.60
C TYR A 73 4.29 0.58 7.37
N GLU A 74 4.50 -0.52 6.65
CA GLU A 74 5.22 -0.56 5.38
C GLU A 74 4.29 -1.14 4.30
N PRO A 75 3.57 -0.29 3.55
CA PRO A 75 2.63 -0.76 2.53
C PRO A 75 3.36 -1.38 1.34
N ASP A 76 2.68 -2.28 0.63
CA ASP A 76 3.20 -2.90 -0.61
C ASP A 76 3.45 -1.89 -1.75
N ALA A 77 2.69 -0.80 -1.81
CA ALA A 77 2.97 0.35 -2.66
C ALA A 77 2.36 1.64 -2.10
N ALA A 78 2.96 2.78 -2.43
CA ALA A 78 2.43 4.08 -2.05
C ALA A 78 2.67 5.15 -3.12
N VAL A 79 1.83 6.18 -3.15
CA VAL A 79 1.99 7.35 -4.01
C VAL A 79 2.06 8.61 -3.16
N GLN A 80 3.02 9.49 -3.46
CA GLN A 80 3.12 10.82 -2.87
C GLN A 80 3.16 11.87 -3.97
N CYS A 81 2.34 12.92 -3.85
CA CYS A 81 2.22 13.97 -4.85
C CYS A 81 2.72 15.33 -4.34
N ALA A 82 3.17 16.19 -5.26
CA ALA A 82 3.43 17.62 -5.03
C ALA A 82 4.45 17.96 -3.91
N ILE A 83 5.42 17.09 -3.64
CA ILE A 83 6.43 17.29 -2.60
C ILE A 83 7.83 16.96 -3.13
N LYS A 84 8.83 17.77 -2.76
CA LYS A 84 10.24 17.41 -2.91
C LYS A 84 10.57 16.26 -1.96
N VAL A 85 10.77 15.06 -2.49
CA VAL A 85 11.18 13.90 -1.70
C VAL A 85 12.65 14.05 -1.28
N LYS A 86 12.93 13.81 0.00
CA LYS A 86 14.30 13.68 0.49
C LYS A 86 14.74 12.22 0.28
N LEU A 87 15.67 11.99 -0.65
CA LEU A 87 16.05 10.64 -1.08
C LEU A 87 16.74 9.78 0.00
N ASN A 88 17.21 10.39 1.10
CA ASN A 88 17.84 9.67 2.21
C ASN A 88 16.84 9.34 3.34
N LYS A 89 15.54 9.59 3.16
CA LYS A 89 14.52 9.20 4.15
C LYS A 89 14.05 7.78 3.89
N VAL A 90 13.74 7.08 4.98
CA VAL A 90 13.04 5.78 4.97
C VAL A 90 11.52 5.94 5.15
N THR A 91 11.05 7.15 5.46
CA THR A 91 9.63 7.45 5.68
C THR A 91 9.01 8.24 4.53
N LEU A 92 7.70 8.06 4.32
CA LEU A 92 6.88 8.93 3.48
C LEU A 92 6.33 10.09 4.30
N ASP A 93 6.29 11.28 3.71
CA ASP A 93 5.89 12.50 4.41
C ASP A 93 4.37 12.75 4.32
N ALA A 94 3.79 12.54 3.14
CA ALA A 94 2.35 12.74 2.91
C ALA A 94 1.86 11.84 1.76
N PRO A 95 1.84 10.51 1.94
CA PRO A 95 1.29 9.61 0.95
C PRO A 95 -0.20 9.92 0.74
N ILE A 96 -0.64 9.90 -0.51
CA ILE A 96 -2.04 10.11 -0.91
C ILE A 96 -2.76 8.81 -1.24
N ILE A 97 -2.03 7.82 -1.73
CA ILE A 97 -2.52 6.46 -2.01
C ILE A 97 -1.60 5.48 -1.29
N VAL A 98 -2.19 4.51 -0.60
CA VAL A 98 -1.50 3.32 -0.06
C VAL A 98 -2.21 2.07 -0.58
N ALA A 99 -1.44 1.04 -0.90
CA ALA A 99 -1.95 -0.22 -1.41
C ALA A 99 -1.32 -1.39 -0.66
N GLU A 100 -2.16 -2.37 -0.29
CA GLU A 100 -1.77 -3.62 0.35
C GLU A 100 -2.27 -4.79 -0.50
N VAL A 101 -1.42 -5.78 -0.71
CA VAL A 101 -1.76 -7.03 -1.38
C VAL A 101 -2.06 -8.06 -0.30
N ALA A 102 -3.26 -8.64 -0.34
CA ALA A 102 -3.62 -9.72 0.56
C ALA A 102 -2.84 -10.99 0.17
N SER A 103 -2.27 -11.67 1.16
CA SER A 103 -1.61 -12.96 0.95
C SER A 103 -1.99 -13.95 2.07
N PRO A 104 -1.71 -15.25 1.92
CA PRO A 104 -1.89 -16.18 3.02
C PRO A 104 -1.08 -15.81 4.28
N SER A 105 0.07 -15.14 4.11
CA SER A 105 0.97 -14.67 5.18
C SER A 105 0.53 -13.35 5.81
N THR A 106 -0.03 -12.43 5.02
CA THR A 106 -0.68 -11.19 5.47
C THR A 106 -2.18 -11.39 5.34
N LYS A 107 -2.81 -11.90 6.41
CA LYS A 107 -4.23 -12.27 6.33
C LYS A 107 -5.01 -11.06 5.86
N ARG A 108 -6.03 -11.26 5.02
CA ARG A 108 -6.96 -10.18 4.60
C ARG A 108 -7.50 -9.37 5.78
N THR A 109 -7.61 -10.01 6.94
CA THR A 109 -7.95 -9.37 8.22
C THR A 109 -6.93 -8.33 8.65
N ASP A 110 -5.63 -8.57 8.46
CA ASP A 110 -4.54 -7.67 8.83
C ASP A 110 -4.61 -6.36 8.02
N ALA A 111 -4.82 -6.46 6.71
CA ALA A 111 -5.03 -5.28 5.86
C ALA A 111 -6.29 -4.48 6.29
N LEU A 112 -7.39 -5.18 6.60
CA LEU A 112 -8.60 -4.53 7.12
C LEU A 112 -8.40 -3.92 8.52
N PHE A 113 -7.50 -4.46 9.36
CA PHE A 113 -7.17 -3.87 10.66
C PHE A 113 -6.36 -2.58 10.53
N LYS A 114 -5.54 -2.45 9.47
CA LYS A 114 -4.78 -1.20 9.19
C LYS A 114 -5.65 -0.07 8.62
N LEU A 115 -6.86 -0.38 8.13
CA LEU A 115 -7.79 0.60 7.52
C LEU A 115 -8.02 1.86 8.39
N PRO A 116 -8.51 1.77 9.65
CA PRO A 116 -8.73 2.95 10.47
C PRO A 116 -7.44 3.74 10.71
N ASP A 117 -6.33 3.03 10.92
CA ASP A 117 -5.02 3.60 11.19
C ASP A 117 -4.49 4.40 10.00
N TYR A 118 -4.55 3.86 8.78
CA TYR A 118 -4.15 4.62 7.59
C TYR A 118 -4.97 5.90 7.42
N PHE A 119 -6.27 5.88 7.75
CA PHE A 119 -7.08 7.10 7.67
C PHE A 119 -6.85 8.10 8.81
N LEU A 120 -6.06 7.78 9.85
CA LEU A 120 -5.52 8.78 10.77
C LEU A 120 -4.50 9.71 10.10
N VAL A 121 -3.82 9.25 9.03
CA VAL A 121 -2.88 10.06 8.25
C VAL A 121 -3.66 10.98 7.30
N PRO A 122 -3.72 12.31 7.51
CA PRO A 122 -4.66 13.18 6.81
C PRO A 122 -4.47 13.23 5.29
N SER A 123 -3.25 13.00 4.82
CA SER A 123 -2.94 13.02 3.38
C SER A 123 -3.49 11.82 2.63
N ILE A 124 -3.69 10.67 3.28
CA ILE A 124 -4.16 9.45 2.61
C ILE A 124 -5.62 9.64 2.20
N GLN A 125 -5.86 9.63 0.90
CA GLN A 125 -7.19 9.75 0.29
C GLN A 125 -7.71 8.42 -0.23
N HIS A 126 -6.79 7.49 -0.55
CA HIS A 126 -7.12 6.19 -1.10
C HIS A 126 -6.34 5.09 -0.39
N TYR A 127 -7.06 4.08 0.08
CA TYR A 127 -6.48 2.83 0.54
C TYR A 127 -7.02 1.69 -0.32
N LEU A 128 -6.11 0.93 -0.94
CA LEU A 128 -6.43 -0.18 -1.81
C LEU A 128 -6.04 -1.50 -1.14
N ILE A 129 -6.96 -2.45 -1.10
CA ILE A 129 -6.66 -3.84 -0.76
C ILE A 129 -6.84 -4.68 -2.02
N ILE A 130 -5.74 -5.24 -2.52
CA ILE A 130 -5.72 -6.09 -3.70
C ILE A 130 -5.76 -7.54 -3.23
N ASP A 131 -6.81 -8.28 -3.60
CA ASP A 131 -7.02 -9.66 -3.19
C ASP A 131 -6.94 -10.57 -4.42
N PRO A 132 -5.76 -11.17 -4.70
CA PRO A 132 -5.56 -12.01 -5.87
C PRO A 132 -6.35 -13.32 -5.79
N ASP A 133 -6.55 -13.88 -4.59
CA ASP A 133 -7.33 -15.11 -4.39
C ASP A 133 -8.80 -14.92 -4.77
N LYS A 134 -9.38 -13.76 -4.44
CA LYS A 134 -10.78 -13.45 -4.76
C LYS A 134 -10.97 -12.68 -6.07
N ARG A 135 -9.88 -12.42 -6.81
CA ARG A 135 -9.77 -11.45 -7.91
C ARG A 135 -10.67 -10.23 -7.68
N LEU A 136 -10.31 -9.43 -6.69
CA LEU A 136 -10.99 -8.15 -6.43
C LEU A 136 -10.02 -7.11 -5.88
N VAL A 137 -10.37 -5.85 -6.07
CA VAL A 137 -9.77 -4.71 -5.36
C VAL A 137 -10.85 -4.10 -4.48
N VAL A 138 -10.57 -3.95 -3.18
CA VAL A 138 -11.39 -3.12 -2.29
C VAL A 138 -10.75 -1.74 -2.24
N HIS A 139 -11.47 -0.75 -2.73
CA HIS A 139 -11.08 0.65 -2.68
C HIS A 139 -11.81 1.36 -1.56
N PHE A 140 -11.06 1.88 -0.59
CA PHE A 140 -11.56 2.83 0.40
C PHE A 140 -11.13 4.25 0.01
N GLN A 141 -12.09 5.16 -0.11
CA GLN A 141 -11.87 6.56 -0.38
C GLN A 141 -12.22 7.40 0.84
N ARG A 142 -11.35 8.33 1.22
CA ARG A 142 -11.65 9.29 2.27
C ARG A 142 -12.87 10.13 1.86
N ALA A 143 -13.90 10.13 2.71
CA ALA A 143 -15.03 11.03 2.66
C ALA A 143 -15.13 11.76 4.00
N GLU A 144 -15.43 11.02 5.06
CA GLU A 144 -15.21 11.42 6.46
C GLU A 144 -14.06 10.57 7.04
N ALA A 145 -13.37 11.05 8.09
CA ALA A 145 -12.19 10.37 8.63
C ALA A 145 -12.50 8.96 9.18
N ASP A 146 -13.72 8.74 9.69
CA ASP A 146 -14.21 7.49 10.28
C ASP A 146 -15.15 6.69 9.36
N LYS A 147 -15.48 7.24 8.18
CA LYS A 147 -16.42 6.62 7.22
C LYS A 147 -15.91 6.81 5.80
N PRO A 148 -14.91 6.02 5.37
CA PRO A 148 -14.50 6.01 3.98
C PRO A 148 -15.62 5.43 3.10
N GLU A 149 -15.80 5.98 1.91
CA GLU A 149 -16.59 5.33 0.88
C GLU A 149 -15.88 4.05 0.43
N THR A 150 -16.62 2.97 0.27
CA THR A 150 -16.07 1.66 -0.11
C THR A 150 -16.60 1.23 -1.47
N ARG A 151 -15.71 0.77 -2.34
CA ARG A 151 -16.05 0.16 -3.63
C ARG A 151 -15.34 -1.18 -3.77
N ILE A 152 -16.05 -2.20 -4.25
CA ILE A 152 -15.47 -3.48 -4.64
C ILE A 152 -15.38 -3.47 -6.16
N VAL A 153 -14.16 -3.52 -6.68
CA VAL A 153 -13.85 -3.52 -8.11
C VAL A 153 -13.46 -4.94 -8.51
N ARG A 154 -14.07 -5.44 -9.58
CA ARG A 154 -13.80 -6.78 -10.15
C ARG A 154 -13.45 -6.74 -11.63
N GLU A 155 -13.63 -5.59 -12.27
CA GLU A 155 -13.38 -5.34 -13.68
C GLU A 155 -13.40 -3.83 -13.94
N GLY A 156 -12.90 -3.44 -15.11
CA GLY A 156 -12.95 -2.05 -15.59
C GLY A 156 -12.03 -1.08 -14.85
N ALA A 157 -12.34 0.20 -14.98
CA ALA A 157 -11.50 1.28 -14.52
C ALA A 157 -11.82 1.71 -13.08
N LEU A 158 -10.78 1.88 -12.27
CA LEU A 158 -10.81 2.48 -10.94
C LEU A 158 -10.24 3.90 -10.99
N ARG A 159 -11.08 4.89 -10.68
CA ARG A 159 -10.67 6.30 -10.57
C ARG A 159 -10.27 6.64 -9.12
N LEU A 160 -9.07 7.17 -8.96
CA LEU A 160 -8.54 7.73 -7.71
C LEU A 160 -8.40 9.24 -7.86
N ASP A 161 -9.37 9.96 -7.32
CA ASP A 161 -9.43 11.43 -7.37
C ASP A 161 -9.74 11.99 -5.97
N PRO A 162 -8.85 12.82 -5.39
CA PRO A 162 -7.54 13.25 -5.91
C PRO A 162 -6.49 12.12 -5.93
N PRO A 163 -5.48 12.12 -6.83
CA PRO A 163 -5.01 13.27 -7.61
C PRO A 163 -5.49 13.26 -9.07
N GLY A 164 -6.39 12.36 -9.46
CA GLY A 164 -6.86 12.22 -10.84
C GLY A 164 -6.15 11.11 -11.59
N LEU A 165 -6.01 9.94 -10.95
CA LEU A 165 -5.49 8.72 -11.58
C LEU A 165 -6.63 7.80 -12.00
N THR A 166 -6.41 7.08 -13.10
CA THR A 166 -7.26 5.96 -13.52
C THR A 166 -6.39 4.73 -13.71
N LEU A 167 -6.78 3.64 -13.05
CA LEU A 167 -6.14 2.33 -13.09
C LEU A 167 -7.12 1.34 -13.70
N GLU A 168 -6.65 0.49 -14.61
CA GLU A 168 -7.47 -0.63 -15.07
C GLU A 168 -7.32 -1.80 -14.10
N PHE A 169 -8.42 -2.50 -13.81
CA PHE A 169 -8.43 -3.65 -12.91
C PHE A 169 -7.38 -4.71 -13.29
N ASP A 170 -7.27 -5.02 -14.58
CA ASP A 170 -6.32 -6.02 -15.08
C ASP A 170 -4.84 -5.57 -14.99
N GLU A 171 -4.57 -4.26 -14.88
CA GLU A 171 -3.23 -3.76 -14.59
C GLU A 171 -2.83 -4.02 -13.12
N LEU A 172 -3.81 -4.04 -12.20
CA LEU A 172 -3.60 -4.29 -10.76
C LEU A 172 -3.58 -5.79 -10.43
N LEU A 173 -4.38 -6.59 -11.14
CA LEU A 173 -4.52 -8.03 -10.96
C LEU A 173 -4.37 -8.75 -12.31
N PRO A 174 -3.16 -8.72 -12.91
CA PRO A 174 -2.90 -9.45 -14.14
C PRO A 174 -3.00 -10.96 -13.89
N GLU A 175 -3.25 -11.70 -14.97
CA GLU A 175 -3.11 -13.16 -14.94
C GLU A 175 -1.63 -13.52 -14.75
N LEU A 176 -1.35 -14.40 -13.78
CA LEU A 176 0.00 -14.84 -13.49
C LEU A 176 0.31 -16.15 -14.23
N PRO A 177 1.56 -16.34 -14.69
CA PRO A 177 1.96 -17.62 -15.26
C PRO A 177 1.85 -18.72 -14.20
N GLY A 178 1.06 -19.77 -14.48
CA GLY A 178 0.93 -20.95 -13.60
C GLY A 178 -0.27 -20.97 -12.65
N ASP A 179 -1.28 -20.11 -12.82
CA ASP A 179 -2.59 -20.29 -12.14
C ASP A 179 -3.39 -21.50 -12.69
N ASP A 180 -2.84 -22.26 -13.65
CA ASP A 180 -3.41 -23.49 -14.22
C ASP A 180 -2.99 -24.80 -13.50
N ASP A 181 -2.13 -24.76 -12.47
CA ASP A 181 -1.73 -25.98 -11.76
C ASP A 181 -2.73 -26.33 -10.63
N GLU A 182 -3.90 -26.83 -11.04
CA GLU A 182 -4.52 -27.96 -10.33
C GLU A 182 -3.70 -29.21 -10.61
N ASP A 183 -2.87 -29.63 -9.64
CA ASP A 183 -2.42 -31.02 -9.44
C ASP A 183 -2.19 -31.30 -7.95
#